data_AF-Q0WLI5-F1
#
_entry.id   AF-Q0WLI5-F1
#
_cell.length_a   1.000
_cell.length_b   1.000
_cell.length_c   1.000
_cell.angle_alpha   90.00
_cell.angle_beta   90.00
_cell.angle_gamma   90.00
#
_symmetry.space_group_name_H-M   'P 1'
#
loop_
_entity.id
_entity.type
_entity.pdbx_description
1 polymer ?
#
loop_
_entity_poly.entity_id
_entity_poly.type
_entity_poly.pdbx_seq_one_letter_code
_entity_poly.pdbx_strand_id
1 'polypeptide(L)'
;GSVGVDPDVLMVRDQTRDAMLQRLSAVVEARDKDLVEMSRLLIVEGKFRAGTSFNLEEARASLEASFANEAEIVFTTVSSSGRKLFSRLTHGFDMVVIDEAAQASEVGVLPPLALGAARCVLVGDPQQLPATVISKAAGTLLYSRSLFERFQLAGCPTLLLTVQYRMHPQIRDFPSRYFYQGRLTDSESVSTAPDEIYYKDSVLKPYLFFDISHGRESHRGGSVSYENIDEARFCVGVYLHLQRTLKSLGGGKVSVGVITPYKLQLKCLKIEFGNALSQDELQEIYINTVDAFQGQERDVIIMSCVRASNHGVGFVADIRRMNVALTRAKRALWVMGNASALMKCEDWAALITDAKARNCFMEMESLPKDFPVPKVPSFIPKAPNARGFRSGGPRTRSIDMHPESRSGTPSEDDKKLSTTTFPRNGNSRRENSVDDSDPPGDRYRDAWQHGIQRRQNFGRPLGRRD
;
A
#
# COMPACT_ATOMS: atom_id res chain seq x y z
N GLY A 1 35.39 66.78 -17.44
CA GLY A 1 35.08 66.15 -16.14
C GLY A 1 33.85 65.29 -16.32
N SER A 2 33.87 64.06 -15.84
CA SER A 2 32.70 63.18 -15.80
C SER A 2 31.83 63.58 -14.61
N VAL A 3 30.58 63.98 -14.88
CA VAL A 3 29.59 64.22 -13.83
C VAL A 3 29.12 62.84 -13.33
N GLY A 4 29.66 62.41 -12.18
CA GLY A 4 29.19 61.21 -11.50
C GLY A 4 27.78 61.45 -10.96
N VAL A 5 26.84 60.58 -11.31
CA VAL A 5 25.49 60.59 -10.71
C VAL A 5 25.59 60.00 -9.31
N ASP A 6 24.93 60.65 -8.35
CA ASP A 6 24.89 60.23 -6.95
C ASP A 6 24.36 58.79 -6.80
N PRO A 7 25.11 57.87 -6.17
CA PRO A 7 24.68 56.48 -5.95
C PRO A 7 23.34 56.36 -5.23
N ASP A 8 23.02 57.25 -4.30
CA ASP A 8 21.78 57.18 -3.52
C ASP A 8 20.56 57.54 -4.40
N VAL A 9 20.75 58.48 -5.34
CA VAL A 9 19.72 58.83 -6.34
C VAL A 9 19.47 57.68 -7.31
N LEU A 10 20.51 56.95 -7.71
CA LEU A 10 20.35 55.74 -8.52
C LEU A 10 19.60 54.63 -7.76
N MET A 11 19.95 54.39 -6.50
CA MET A 11 19.29 53.37 -5.67
C MET A 11 17.81 53.68 -5.44
N VAL A 12 17.45 54.94 -5.11
CA VAL A 12 16.05 55.36 -4.95
C VAL A 12 15.27 55.22 -6.26
N ARG A 13 15.88 55.56 -7.40
CA ARG A 13 15.24 55.42 -8.72
C ARG A 13 14.96 53.96 -9.06
N ASP A 14 15.91 53.06 -8.80
CA ASP A 14 15.75 51.65 -9.12
C ASP A 14 14.75 50.97 -8.16
N GLN A 15 14.75 51.30 -6.86
CA GLN A 15 13.67 50.90 -5.93
C GLN A 15 12.28 51.38 -6.39
N THR A 16 12.18 52.62 -6.86
CA THR A 16 10.93 53.18 -7.38
C THR A 16 10.46 52.46 -8.65
N ARG A 17 11.40 52.15 -9.57
CA ARG A 17 11.12 51.37 -10.78
C ARG A 17 10.59 49.98 -10.43
N ASP A 18 11.25 49.29 -9.52
CA ASP A 18 10.89 47.92 -9.15
C ASP A 18 9.53 47.87 -8.43
N ALA A 19 9.22 48.88 -7.60
CA ALA A 19 7.88 49.05 -7.02
C ALA A 19 6.78 49.33 -8.08
N MET A 20 7.10 50.08 -9.13
CA MET A 20 6.17 50.29 -10.26
C MET A 20 5.97 49.00 -11.08
N LEU A 21 7.03 48.23 -11.32
CA LEU A 21 6.96 46.95 -12.02
C LEU A 21 6.11 45.92 -11.25
N GLN A 22 6.28 45.84 -9.93
CA GLN A 22 5.44 44.99 -9.07
C GLN A 22 3.95 45.37 -9.13
N ARG A 23 3.63 46.68 -9.08
CA ARG A 23 2.25 47.15 -9.24
C ARG A 23 1.67 46.83 -10.62
N LEU A 24 2.47 46.94 -11.68
CA LEU A 24 2.04 46.61 -13.03
C LEU A 24 1.76 45.10 -13.17
N SER A 25 2.63 44.25 -12.62
CA SER A 25 2.43 42.78 -12.58
C SER A 25 1.10 42.42 -11.93
N ALA A 26 0.85 42.93 -10.72
CA ALA A 26 -0.38 42.67 -9.98
C ALA A 26 -1.66 43.12 -10.72
N VAL A 27 -1.61 44.23 -11.47
CA VAL A 27 -2.74 44.70 -12.29
C VAL A 27 -2.96 43.81 -13.52
N VAL A 28 -1.89 43.31 -14.15
CA VAL A 28 -1.99 42.38 -15.29
C VAL A 28 -2.53 41.02 -14.82
N GLU A 29 -2.00 40.48 -13.72
CA GLU A 29 -2.47 39.24 -13.09
C GLU A 29 -3.97 39.32 -12.72
N ALA A 30 -4.41 40.44 -12.13
CA ALA A 30 -5.82 40.66 -11.81
C ALA A 30 -6.71 40.68 -13.06
N ARG A 31 -6.30 41.40 -14.12
CA ARG A 31 -7.01 41.44 -15.41
C ARG A 31 -7.14 40.05 -16.02
N ASP A 32 -6.06 39.27 -16.02
CA ASP A 32 -6.04 37.96 -16.67
C ASP A 32 -6.90 36.95 -15.91
N LYS A 33 -6.93 37.05 -14.58
CA LYS A 33 -7.89 36.32 -13.74
C LYS A 33 -9.35 36.67 -14.04
N ASP A 34 -9.67 37.97 -14.15
CA ASP A 34 -11.03 38.41 -14.50
C ASP A 34 -11.45 37.90 -15.89
N LEU A 35 -10.55 37.91 -16.87
CA LEU A 35 -10.81 37.36 -18.22
C LEU A 35 -11.07 35.85 -18.19
N VAL A 36 -10.34 35.09 -17.37
CA VAL A 36 -10.56 33.65 -17.18
C VAL A 36 -11.93 33.40 -16.54
N GLU A 37 -12.32 34.14 -15.50
CA GLU A 37 -13.64 34.01 -14.87
C GLU A 37 -14.79 34.43 -15.80
N MET A 38 -14.60 35.47 -16.63
CA MET A 38 -15.57 35.81 -17.69
C MET A 38 -15.72 34.68 -18.72
N SER A 39 -14.61 34.02 -19.10
CA SER A 39 -14.64 32.84 -19.99
C SER A 39 -15.39 31.66 -19.34
N ARG A 40 -15.17 31.41 -18.04
CA ARG A 40 -15.92 30.40 -17.26
C ARG A 40 -17.41 30.71 -17.19
N LEU A 41 -17.80 31.97 -17.00
CA LEU A 41 -19.19 32.41 -16.97
C LEU A 41 -19.90 32.16 -18.32
N LEU A 42 -19.23 32.41 -19.45
CA LEU A 42 -19.77 32.13 -20.78
C LEU A 42 -20.09 30.63 -20.99
N ILE A 43 -19.32 29.71 -20.40
CA ILE A 43 -19.59 28.26 -20.48
C ILE A 43 -20.94 27.89 -19.82
N VAL A 44 -21.33 28.59 -18.75
CA VAL A 44 -22.59 28.33 -18.02
C VAL A 44 -23.73 29.27 -18.38
N GLU A 45 -23.50 30.35 -19.14
CA GLU A 45 -24.53 31.33 -19.51
C GLU A 45 -25.74 30.68 -20.22
N GLY A 46 -25.49 29.69 -21.08
CA GLY A 46 -26.54 28.96 -21.81
C GLY A 46 -27.55 28.24 -20.93
N LYS A 47 -27.26 28.03 -19.63
CA LYS A 47 -28.18 27.49 -18.62
C LYS A 47 -29.26 28.50 -18.21
N PHE A 48 -28.98 29.79 -18.34
CA PHE A 48 -29.84 30.88 -17.88
C PHE A 48 -30.63 31.55 -19.02
N ARG A 49 -30.27 31.27 -20.29
CA ARG A 49 -31.02 31.72 -21.46
C ARG A 49 -32.21 30.78 -21.72
N ALA A 50 -33.39 31.36 -21.97
CA ALA A 50 -34.57 30.59 -22.35
C ALA A 50 -34.44 30.08 -23.80
N GLY A 51 -34.76 28.80 -24.03
CA GLY A 51 -34.76 28.19 -25.38
C GLY A 51 -33.43 27.56 -25.83
N THR A 52 -32.36 27.61 -25.03
CA THR A 52 -31.10 26.92 -25.32
C THR A 52 -31.05 25.50 -24.75
N SER A 53 -30.60 24.54 -25.55
CA SER A 53 -30.28 23.18 -25.11
C SER A 53 -28.95 23.14 -24.35
N PHE A 54 -28.97 23.44 -23.05
CA PHE A 54 -27.76 23.46 -22.22
C PHE A 54 -27.25 22.03 -21.93
N ASN A 55 -26.06 21.69 -22.42
CA ASN A 55 -25.41 20.42 -22.14
C ASN A 55 -24.59 20.49 -20.84
N LEU A 56 -25.15 19.97 -19.75
CA LEU A 56 -24.53 20.00 -18.41
C LEU A 56 -23.20 19.23 -18.35
N GLU A 57 -23.07 18.10 -19.06
CA GLU A 57 -21.84 17.29 -19.05
C GLU A 57 -20.69 17.99 -19.77
N GLU A 58 -20.99 18.61 -20.91
CA GLU A 58 -20.02 19.38 -21.69
C GLU A 58 -19.60 20.65 -20.98
N ALA A 59 -20.54 21.41 -20.40
CA ALA A 59 -20.24 22.59 -19.60
C ALA A 59 -19.35 22.22 -18.40
N ARG A 60 -19.64 21.11 -17.71
CA ARG A 60 -18.79 20.60 -16.63
C ARG A 60 -17.40 20.22 -17.12
N ALA A 61 -17.28 19.49 -18.24
CA ALA A 61 -15.99 19.07 -18.78
C ALA A 61 -15.13 20.27 -19.27
N SER A 62 -15.76 21.32 -19.79
CA SER A 62 -15.09 22.56 -20.20
C SER A 62 -14.68 23.42 -18.99
N LEU A 63 -15.48 23.46 -17.92
CA LEU A 63 -15.07 24.08 -16.65
C LEU A 63 -13.90 23.32 -16.00
N GLU A 64 -13.98 21.98 -15.90
CA GLU A 64 -12.86 21.16 -15.38
C GLU A 64 -11.56 21.41 -16.17
N ALA A 65 -11.64 21.54 -17.51
CA ALA A 65 -10.49 21.87 -18.35
C ALA A 65 -9.99 23.31 -18.14
N SER A 66 -10.90 24.27 -17.95
CA SER A 66 -10.54 25.67 -17.64
C SER A 66 -9.80 25.82 -16.32
N PHE A 67 -10.17 25.06 -15.27
CA PHE A 67 -9.42 25.05 -14.01
C PHE A 67 -8.06 24.36 -14.17
N ALA A 68 -8.00 23.24 -14.90
CA ALA A 68 -6.74 22.52 -15.13
C ALA A 68 -5.74 23.28 -16.01
N ASN A 69 -6.20 24.16 -16.91
CA ASN A 69 -5.33 25.04 -17.72
C ASN A 69 -4.74 26.24 -16.93
N GLU A 70 -5.38 26.66 -15.83
CA GLU A 70 -4.87 27.74 -14.95
C GLU A 70 -3.93 27.17 -13.86
N ALA A 71 -4.04 25.88 -13.54
CA ALA A 71 -3.27 25.25 -12.48
C ALA A 71 -1.79 25.01 -12.88
N GLU A 72 -0.87 25.59 -12.12
CA GLU A 72 0.57 25.34 -12.25
C GLU A 72 0.97 23.88 -11.97
N ILE A 73 0.25 23.21 -11.06
CA ILE A 73 0.50 21.83 -10.64
C ILE A 73 -0.84 21.08 -10.56
N VAL A 74 -0.95 19.96 -11.30
CA VAL A 74 -2.14 19.11 -11.30
C VAL A 74 -1.83 17.75 -10.65
N PHE A 75 -2.35 17.54 -9.46
CA PHE A 75 -2.29 16.24 -8.79
C PHE A 75 -3.40 15.30 -9.29
N THR A 76 -3.03 14.09 -9.67
CA THR A 76 -3.96 13.06 -10.14
C THR A 76 -3.41 11.67 -9.83
N THR A 77 -4.27 10.66 -9.73
CA THR A 77 -3.80 9.27 -9.70
C THR A 77 -3.33 8.87 -11.09
N VAL A 78 -2.38 7.94 -11.16
CA VAL A 78 -1.84 7.42 -12.42
C VAL A 78 -2.96 6.97 -13.37
N SER A 79 -3.98 6.25 -12.87
CA SER A 79 -5.16 5.85 -13.67
C SER A 79 -6.00 7.05 -14.12
N SER A 80 -6.28 8.01 -13.23
CA SER A 80 -7.09 9.19 -13.54
C SER A 80 -6.46 10.14 -14.56
N SER A 81 -5.14 10.10 -14.75
CA SER A 81 -4.46 10.87 -15.82
C SER A 81 -4.92 10.49 -17.24
N GLY A 82 -5.47 9.28 -17.43
CA GLY A 82 -6.06 8.85 -18.71
C GLY A 82 -7.44 9.45 -19.03
N ARG A 83 -7.98 10.35 -18.20
CA ARG A 83 -9.27 11.00 -18.45
C ARG A 83 -9.19 11.94 -19.67
N LYS A 84 -10.27 11.97 -20.47
CA LYS A 84 -10.48 12.92 -21.60
C LYS A 84 -10.38 14.42 -21.23
N LEU A 85 -10.31 14.73 -19.93
CA LEU A 85 -9.98 16.07 -19.42
C LEU A 85 -8.61 16.52 -19.94
N PHE A 86 -7.60 15.67 -19.84
CA PHE A 86 -6.21 16.04 -20.13
C PHE A 86 -5.95 16.24 -21.64
N SER A 87 -6.73 15.58 -22.50
CA SER A 87 -6.74 15.84 -23.95
C SER A 87 -7.47 17.12 -24.37
N ARG A 88 -8.07 17.86 -23.42
CA ARG A 88 -8.72 19.18 -23.66
C ARG A 88 -7.87 20.36 -23.17
N LEU A 89 -6.70 20.09 -22.60
CA LEU A 89 -5.80 21.16 -22.17
C LEU A 89 -5.25 21.88 -23.39
N THR A 90 -5.18 23.22 -23.33
CA THR A 90 -4.63 24.05 -24.39
C THR A 90 -3.11 24.01 -24.39
N HIS A 91 -2.53 23.77 -23.22
CA HIS A 91 -1.11 23.57 -23.00
C HIS A 91 -0.93 22.17 -22.40
N GLY A 92 -0.02 21.37 -22.96
CA GLY A 92 0.33 20.07 -22.38
C GLY A 92 1.17 20.23 -21.11
N PHE A 93 1.63 19.12 -20.54
CA PHE A 93 2.56 19.15 -19.41
C PHE A 93 4.01 19.16 -19.90
N ASP A 94 4.85 20.06 -19.40
CA ASP A 94 6.30 20.01 -19.69
C ASP A 94 7.02 18.88 -18.94
N MET A 95 6.47 18.49 -17.79
CA MET A 95 7.02 17.48 -16.89
C MET A 95 5.91 16.65 -16.25
N VAL A 96 6.16 15.35 -16.13
CA VAL A 96 5.37 14.42 -15.31
C VAL A 96 6.24 13.90 -14.17
N VAL A 97 5.77 14.06 -12.94
CA VAL A 97 6.38 13.44 -11.74
C VAL A 97 5.47 12.31 -11.29
N ILE A 98 6.01 11.10 -11.16
CA ILE A 98 5.30 9.93 -10.66
C ILE A 98 5.93 9.53 -9.33
N ASP A 99 5.21 9.76 -8.24
CA ASP A 99 5.57 9.28 -6.90
C ASP A 99 5.05 7.86 -6.66
N GLU A 100 5.67 7.14 -5.72
CA GLU A 100 5.48 5.70 -5.48
C GLU A 100 5.56 4.85 -6.78
N ALA A 101 6.36 5.29 -7.76
CA ALA A 101 6.47 4.68 -9.09
C ALA A 101 6.93 3.21 -9.07
N ALA A 102 7.60 2.78 -7.99
CA ALA A 102 7.97 1.39 -7.76
C ALA A 102 6.77 0.47 -7.45
N GLN A 103 5.66 1.03 -6.94
CA GLN A 103 4.42 0.32 -6.61
C GLN A 103 3.43 0.25 -7.80
N ALA A 104 3.72 0.92 -8.92
CA ALA A 104 2.89 0.89 -10.13
C ALA A 104 3.43 -0.09 -11.17
N SER A 105 2.57 -0.87 -11.82
CA SER A 105 3.00 -1.75 -12.91
C SER A 105 3.41 -0.93 -14.13
N GLU A 106 4.25 -1.50 -14.99
CA GLU A 106 4.71 -0.84 -16.21
C GLU A 106 3.56 -0.37 -17.12
N VAL A 107 2.51 -1.19 -17.29
CA VAL A 107 1.30 -0.80 -18.03
C VAL A 107 0.50 0.25 -17.27
N GLY A 108 0.50 0.18 -15.94
CA GLY A 108 -0.16 1.13 -15.06
C GLY A 108 0.31 2.57 -15.27
N VAL A 109 1.61 2.79 -15.46
CA VAL A 109 2.20 4.14 -15.63
C VAL A 109 2.14 4.72 -17.05
N LEU A 110 1.55 4.02 -18.02
CA LEU A 110 1.45 4.54 -19.40
C LEU A 110 0.52 5.76 -19.57
N PRO A 111 -0.64 5.87 -18.91
CA PRO A 111 -1.55 7.01 -19.08
C PRO A 111 -0.92 8.39 -18.83
N PRO A 112 -0.14 8.65 -17.75
CA PRO A 112 0.49 9.96 -17.56
C PRO A 112 1.64 10.19 -18.54
N LEU A 113 2.34 9.15 -18.99
CA LEU A 113 3.39 9.25 -20.02
C LEU A 113 2.81 9.59 -21.41
N ALA A 114 1.57 9.20 -21.69
CA ALA A 114 0.87 9.51 -22.92
C ALA A 114 0.42 10.99 -23.03
N LEU A 115 0.60 11.80 -21.97
CA LEU A 115 0.27 13.23 -21.95
C LEU A 115 1.28 14.12 -22.72
N GLY A 116 2.30 13.53 -23.35
CA GLY A 116 3.23 14.23 -24.25
C GLY A 116 4.36 14.99 -23.53
N ALA A 117 4.56 14.75 -22.23
CA ALA A 117 5.54 15.49 -21.46
C ALA A 117 6.99 15.22 -21.87
N ALA A 118 7.75 16.30 -22.09
CA ALA A 118 9.15 16.23 -22.50
C ALA A 118 10.08 15.67 -21.42
N ARG A 119 9.67 15.72 -20.14
CA ARG A 119 10.44 15.23 -19.00
C ARG A 119 9.58 14.32 -18.12
N CYS A 120 10.17 13.24 -17.62
CA CYS A 120 9.54 12.35 -16.64
C CYS A 120 10.50 12.14 -15.46
N VAL A 121 9.98 12.28 -14.24
CA VAL A 121 10.68 11.97 -13.00
C VAL A 121 9.93 10.83 -12.31
N LEU A 122 10.60 9.69 -12.12
CA LEU A 122 10.05 8.56 -11.37
C LEU A 122 10.68 8.55 -9.98
N VAL A 123 9.85 8.65 -8.95
CA VAL A 123 10.24 8.58 -7.53
C VAL A 123 9.61 7.33 -6.92
N GLY A 124 10.37 6.54 -6.19
CA GLY A 124 9.89 5.31 -5.56
C GLY A 124 11.02 4.44 -5.04
N ASP A 125 10.66 3.42 -4.25
CA ASP A 125 11.63 2.51 -3.63
C ASP A 125 11.51 1.08 -4.19
N PRO A 126 12.48 0.60 -4.99
CA PRO A 126 12.48 -0.76 -5.57
C PRO A 126 12.74 -1.86 -4.53
N GLN A 127 13.14 -1.49 -3.30
CA GLN A 127 13.29 -2.42 -2.17
C GLN A 127 12.01 -2.52 -1.31
N GLN A 128 10.96 -1.77 -1.63
CA GLN A 128 9.62 -1.91 -1.04
C GLN A 128 8.67 -2.68 -1.97
N LEU A 129 7.40 -2.80 -1.57
CA LEU A 129 6.41 -3.65 -2.23
C LEU A 129 6.20 -3.30 -3.72
N PRO A 130 6.17 -4.31 -4.62
CA PRO A 130 5.90 -4.10 -6.04
C PRO A 130 4.40 -3.88 -6.29
N ALA A 131 4.03 -3.68 -7.56
CA ALA A 131 2.63 -3.58 -7.94
C ALA A 131 1.81 -4.81 -7.54
N THR A 132 0.61 -4.58 -6.99
CA THR A 132 -0.28 -5.66 -6.56
C THR A 132 -0.90 -6.34 -7.78
N VAL A 133 -0.60 -7.63 -7.96
CA VAL A 133 -1.11 -8.46 -9.07
C VAL A 133 -1.92 -9.63 -8.53
N ILE A 134 -3.20 -9.69 -8.88
CA ILE A 134 -4.14 -10.75 -8.44
C ILE A 134 -3.82 -12.09 -9.14
N SER A 135 -3.48 -12.04 -10.43
CA SER A 135 -3.14 -13.24 -11.21
C SER A 135 -1.73 -13.71 -10.88
N LYS A 136 -1.63 -14.87 -10.19
CA LYS A 136 -0.35 -15.53 -9.92
C LYS A 136 0.47 -15.79 -11.19
N ALA A 137 -0.20 -16.17 -12.28
CA ALA A 137 0.45 -16.40 -13.58
C ALA A 137 1.05 -15.13 -14.18
N ALA A 138 0.35 -13.98 -14.06
CA ALA A 138 0.91 -12.69 -14.49
C ALA A 138 2.09 -12.26 -13.59
N GLY A 139 2.01 -12.54 -12.28
CA GLY A 139 3.12 -12.35 -11.35
C GLY A 139 4.37 -13.15 -11.72
N THR A 140 4.23 -14.43 -12.10
CA THR A 140 5.37 -15.24 -12.59
C THR A 140 5.94 -14.76 -13.93
N LEU A 141 5.19 -13.96 -14.69
CA LEU A 141 5.64 -13.30 -15.93
C LEU A 141 6.10 -11.85 -15.70
N LEU A 142 6.45 -11.50 -14.45
CA LEU A 142 6.97 -10.19 -14.03
C LEU A 142 6.03 -9.00 -14.26
N TYR A 143 4.71 -9.21 -14.37
CA TYR A 143 3.73 -8.12 -14.52
C TYR A 143 3.68 -7.17 -13.31
N SER A 144 4.16 -7.61 -12.14
CA SER A 144 4.31 -6.79 -10.94
C SER A 144 5.51 -5.84 -10.96
N ARG A 145 6.45 -6.02 -11.91
CA ARG A 145 7.64 -5.16 -12.06
C ARG A 145 7.21 -3.75 -12.49
N SER A 146 7.78 -2.74 -11.83
CA SER A 146 7.56 -1.34 -12.20
C SER A 146 8.44 -0.88 -13.35
N LEU A 147 8.04 0.22 -13.99
CA LEU A 147 8.89 0.89 -14.98
C LEU A 147 10.19 1.41 -14.34
N PHE A 148 10.12 1.89 -13.09
CA PHE A 148 11.27 2.31 -12.30
C PHE A 148 12.30 1.17 -12.16
N GLU A 149 11.85 0.00 -11.68
CA GLU A 149 12.68 -1.19 -11.51
C GLU A 149 13.28 -1.66 -12.84
N ARG A 150 12.50 -1.60 -13.93
CA ARG A 150 13.00 -1.94 -15.28
C ARG A 150 14.11 -0.98 -15.75
N PHE A 151 13.97 0.32 -15.54
CA PHE A 151 15.01 1.29 -15.93
C PHE A 151 16.27 1.18 -15.07
N GLN A 152 16.13 0.97 -13.76
CA GLN A 152 17.28 0.72 -12.88
C GLN A 152 18.07 -0.53 -13.32
N LEU A 153 17.39 -1.63 -13.63
CA LEU A 153 18.02 -2.85 -14.14
C LEU A 153 18.63 -2.68 -15.54
N ALA A 154 18.13 -1.74 -16.34
CA ALA A 154 18.71 -1.38 -17.64
C ALA A 154 19.93 -0.45 -17.53
N GLY A 155 20.36 -0.08 -16.31
CA GLY A 155 21.50 0.82 -16.08
C GLY A 155 21.18 2.30 -16.27
N CYS A 156 19.91 2.70 -16.30
CA CYS A 156 19.55 4.12 -16.26
C CYS A 156 20.06 4.75 -14.95
N PRO A 157 20.61 5.97 -14.97
CA PRO A 157 21.08 6.63 -13.75
C PRO A 157 19.97 6.79 -12.71
N THR A 158 20.14 6.16 -11.54
CA THR A 158 19.23 6.28 -10.39
C THR A 158 19.93 6.97 -9.22
N LEU A 159 19.30 7.99 -8.67
CA LEU A 159 19.79 8.73 -7.50
C LEU A 159 19.17 8.16 -6.22
N LEU A 160 20.01 7.64 -5.32
CA LEU A 160 19.58 7.23 -3.97
C LEU A 160 19.60 8.46 -3.05
N LEU A 161 18.45 8.78 -2.45
CA LEU A 161 18.37 9.70 -1.33
C LEU A 161 18.90 8.99 -0.07
N THR A 162 20.07 9.43 0.42
CA THR A 162 20.79 8.73 1.51
C THR A 162 20.43 9.19 2.91
N VAL A 163 19.88 10.39 3.09
CA VAL A 163 19.54 10.93 4.42
C VAL A 163 18.09 10.60 4.77
N GLN A 164 17.88 9.95 5.92
CA GLN A 164 16.56 9.62 6.44
C GLN A 164 16.21 10.47 7.67
N TYR A 165 14.94 10.86 7.77
CA TYR A 165 14.44 11.86 8.73
C TYR A 165 13.38 11.29 9.70
N ARG A 166 13.22 9.95 9.77
CA ARG A 166 12.08 9.26 10.39
C ARG A 166 12.47 8.39 11.58
N MET A 167 13.34 7.41 11.33
CA MET A 167 13.55 6.25 12.19
C MET A 167 14.65 6.54 13.22
N HIS A 168 14.45 6.12 14.46
CA HIS A 168 15.52 6.08 15.46
C HIS A 168 16.72 5.26 14.94
N PRO A 169 17.99 5.66 15.22
CA PRO A 169 19.17 5.00 14.64
C PRO A 169 19.22 3.48 14.83
N GLN A 170 18.81 2.95 15.99
CA GLN A 170 18.73 1.51 16.24
C GLN A 170 17.73 0.76 15.34
N ILE A 171 16.66 1.42 14.90
CA ILE A 171 15.68 0.88 13.95
C ILE A 171 16.26 0.93 12.54
N ARG A 172 16.85 2.07 12.15
CA ARG A 172 17.43 2.35 10.83
C ARG A 172 18.59 1.43 10.46
N ASP A 173 19.40 1.05 11.44
CA ASP A 173 20.68 0.37 11.28
C ASP A 173 20.59 -0.94 10.47
N PHE A 174 19.69 -1.88 10.84
CA PHE A 174 19.53 -3.13 10.08
C PHE A 174 18.99 -2.88 8.65
N PRO A 175 17.87 -2.18 8.43
CA PRO A 175 17.39 -1.88 7.08
C PRO A 175 18.44 -1.19 6.20
N SER A 176 19.18 -0.22 6.73
CA SER A 176 20.26 0.45 6.01
C SER A 176 21.32 -0.53 5.52
N ARG A 177 21.86 -1.37 6.42
CA ARG A 177 22.88 -2.37 6.06
C ARG A 177 22.35 -3.43 5.10
N TYR A 178 21.14 -3.93 5.34
CA TYR A 178 20.61 -5.10 4.64
C TYR A 178 20.01 -4.76 3.25
N PHE A 179 19.12 -3.77 3.16
CA PHE A 179 18.45 -3.44 1.89
C PHE A 179 19.18 -2.34 1.09
N TYR A 180 19.97 -1.49 1.75
CA TYR A 180 20.58 -0.30 1.15
C TYR A 180 22.11 -0.24 1.29
N GLN A 181 22.77 -1.38 1.51
CA GLN A 181 24.25 -1.51 1.52
C GLN A 181 24.96 -0.60 2.53
N GLY A 182 24.30 -0.25 3.64
CA GLY A 182 24.80 0.66 4.67
C GLY A 182 24.76 2.14 4.30
N ARG A 183 24.13 2.50 3.16
CA ARG A 183 24.19 3.86 2.59
C ARG A 183 23.18 4.86 3.17
N LEU A 184 22.23 4.43 4.02
CA LEU A 184 21.32 5.36 4.69
C LEU A 184 21.96 5.93 5.96
N THR A 185 21.98 7.26 6.06
CA THR A 185 22.45 8.05 7.21
C THR A 185 21.28 8.78 7.87
N ASP A 186 21.40 9.08 9.16
CA ASP A 186 20.37 9.82 9.89
C ASP A 186 20.53 11.33 9.67
N SER A 187 19.43 12.07 9.64
CA SER A 187 19.47 13.53 9.71
C SER A 187 19.86 14.01 11.11
N GLU A 188 20.29 15.27 11.21
CA GLU A 188 20.53 15.93 12.49
C GLU A 188 19.25 15.96 13.36
N SER A 189 18.08 16.15 12.75
CA SER A 189 16.78 16.15 13.42
C SER A 189 16.38 14.80 14.02
N VAL A 190 17.01 13.70 13.59
CA VAL A 190 16.88 12.37 14.19
C VAL A 190 17.96 12.15 15.24
N SER A 191 19.21 12.49 14.91
CA SER A 191 20.39 12.22 15.75
C SER A 191 20.44 13.06 17.02
N THR A 192 19.84 14.26 17.01
CA THR A 192 19.75 15.16 18.17
C THR A 192 18.38 15.12 18.86
N ALA A 193 17.44 14.28 18.38
CA ALA A 193 16.15 14.14 19.02
C ALA A 193 16.32 13.54 20.43
N PRO A 194 15.58 14.03 21.45
CA PRO A 194 15.63 13.46 22.78
C PRO A 194 15.09 12.02 22.77
N ASP A 195 15.70 11.18 23.60
CA ASP A 195 15.21 9.84 23.89
C ASP A 195 13.80 9.88 24.50
N GLU A 196 12.97 8.91 24.12
CA GLU A 196 11.64 8.77 24.69
C GLU A 196 11.72 8.29 26.14
N ILE A 197 10.89 8.85 27.02
CA ILE A 197 10.98 8.61 28.47
C ILE A 197 10.85 7.14 28.87
N TYR A 198 10.18 6.34 28.04
CA TYR A 198 9.93 4.92 28.26
C TYR A 198 11.12 4.02 27.86
N TYR A 199 12.15 4.52 27.15
CA TYR A 199 13.37 3.75 26.85
C TYR A 199 14.17 3.33 28.10
N LYS A 200 13.86 3.92 29.27
CA LYS A 200 14.38 3.50 30.58
C LYS A 200 13.90 2.10 30.98
N ASP A 201 12.77 1.65 30.44
CA ASP A 201 12.28 0.29 30.62
C ASP A 201 13.00 -0.65 29.63
N SER A 202 13.59 -1.73 30.15
CA SER A 202 14.36 -2.69 29.35
C SER A 202 13.53 -3.40 28.28
N VAL A 203 12.20 -3.43 28.43
CA VAL A 203 11.22 -4.05 27.53
C VAL A 203 10.67 -3.06 26.49
N LEU A 204 10.96 -1.75 26.61
CA LEU A 204 10.42 -0.71 25.73
C LEU A 204 11.53 0.08 24.98
N LYS A 205 12.68 -0.56 24.72
CA LYS A 205 13.79 0.01 23.94
C LYS A 205 13.37 0.38 22.50
N PRO A 206 14.13 1.24 21.80
CA PRO A 206 13.83 1.65 20.42
C PRO A 206 13.73 0.50 19.41
N TYR A 207 14.48 -0.59 19.59
CA TYR A 207 14.35 -1.80 18.77
C TYR A 207 14.46 -3.05 19.63
N LEU A 208 13.48 -3.95 19.52
CA LEU A 208 13.48 -5.27 20.15
C LEU A 208 12.86 -6.35 19.25
N PHE A 209 13.46 -7.53 19.27
CA PHE A 209 12.87 -8.78 18.83
C PHE A 209 12.51 -9.64 20.05
N PHE A 210 11.24 -10.03 20.15
CA PHE A 210 10.68 -10.90 21.19
C PHE A 210 10.46 -12.31 20.65
N ASP A 211 11.18 -13.29 21.20
CA ASP A 211 11.04 -14.69 20.81
C ASP A 211 9.86 -15.37 21.51
N ILE A 212 8.74 -15.48 20.79
CA ILE A 212 7.53 -16.14 21.26
C ILE A 212 7.65 -17.66 21.01
N SER A 213 8.66 -18.26 21.65
CA SER A 213 9.14 -19.63 21.45
C SER A 213 8.06 -20.72 21.62
N HIS A 214 7.12 -20.50 22.54
CA HIS A 214 6.00 -21.41 22.84
C HIS A 214 4.75 -21.18 21.97
N GLY A 215 4.68 -20.05 21.26
CA GLY A 215 3.51 -19.66 20.47
C GLY A 215 3.29 -20.63 19.31
N ARG A 216 2.02 -20.94 19.02
CA ARG A 216 1.67 -21.90 17.96
C ARG A 216 0.81 -21.26 16.88
N GLU A 217 1.24 -21.42 15.63
CA GLU A 217 0.40 -21.06 14.48
C GLU A 217 -0.78 -22.03 14.35
N SER A 218 -1.93 -21.48 14.00
CA SER A 218 -3.15 -22.21 13.68
C SER A 218 -3.78 -21.65 12.42
N HIS A 219 -4.69 -22.41 11.83
CA HIS A 219 -5.50 -21.99 10.69
C HIS A 219 -6.93 -22.49 10.90
N ARG A 220 -7.90 -21.79 10.31
CA ARG A 220 -9.30 -22.23 10.32
C ARG A 220 -9.59 -23.03 9.06
N GLY A 221 -10.38 -24.10 9.18
CA GLY A 221 -10.74 -24.96 8.05
C GLY A 221 -11.27 -24.15 6.85
N GLY A 222 -10.69 -24.38 5.67
CA GLY A 222 -10.97 -23.61 4.45
C GLY A 222 -10.18 -22.31 4.28
N SER A 223 -9.38 -21.87 5.26
CA SER A 223 -8.52 -20.69 5.13
C SER A 223 -7.06 -21.05 4.85
N VAL A 224 -6.45 -20.37 3.88
CA VAL A 224 -5.00 -20.43 3.60
C VAL A 224 -4.17 -19.41 4.40
N SER A 225 -4.78 -18.77 5.41
CA SER A 225 -4.13 -17.78 6.28
C SER A 225 -3.98 -18.31 7.70
N TYR A 226 -2.95 -17.83 8.38
CA TYR A 226 -2.56 -18.27 9.73
C TYR A 226 -2.88 -17.21 10.80
N GLU A 227 -3.11 -17.66 12.03
CA GLU A 227 -3.17 -16.84 13.26
C GLU A 227 -2.33 -17.50 14.38
N ASN A 228 -1.76 -16.69 15.27
CA ASN A 228 -1.00 -17.09 16.45
C ASN A 228 -1.51 -16.25 17.62
N ILE A 229 -2.34 -16.87 18.46
CA ILE A 229 -3.05 -16.17 19.54
C ILE A 229 -2.12 -15.76 20.69
N ASP A 230 -1.00 -16.48 20.86
CA ASP A 230 -0.02 -16.19 21.90
C ASP A 230 0.79 -14.93 21.54
N GLU A 231 1.20 -14.80 20.27
CA GLU A 231 1.73 -13.53 19.74
C GLU A 231 0.72 -12.38 19.86
N ALA A 232 -0.56 -12.61 19.53
CA ALA A 232 -1.58 -11.56 19.60
C ALA A 232 -1.79 -11.04 21.03
N ARG A 233 -1.84 -11.94 22.01
CA ARG A 233 -1.88 -11.60 23.44
C ARG A 233 -0.63 -10.89 23.91
N PHE A 234 0.54 -11.30 23.42
CA PHE A 234 1.78 -10.62 23.74
C PHE A 234 1.81 -9.18 23.21
N CYS A 235 1.31 -8.95 21.99
CA CYS A 235 1.15 -7.60 21.42
C CYS A 235 0.26 -6.71 22.30
N VAL A 236 -0.86 -7.25 22.82
CA VAL A 236 -1.73 -6.55 23.79
C VAL A 236 -0.98 -6.26 25.09
N GLY A 237 -0.23 -7.23 25.62
CA GLY A 237 0.56 -7.06 26.84
C GLY A 237 1.59 -5.94 26.74
N VAL A 238 2.40 -5.93 25.66
CA VAL A 238 3.38 -4.88 25.35
C VAL A 238 2.71 -3.51 25.23
N TYR A 239 1.57 -3.42 24.54
CA TYR A 239 0.81 -2.17 24.43
C TYR A 239 0.31 -1.65 25.79
N LEU A 240 -0.30 -2.52 26.60
CA LEU A 240 -0.78 -2.16 27.94
C LEU A 240 0.36 -1.83 28.91
N HIS A 241 1.56 -2.37 28.69
CA HIS A 241 2.76 -2.02 29.44
C HIS A 241 3.26 -0.62 29.06
N LEU A 242 3.40 -0.34 27.75
CA LEU A 242 3.72 1.00 27.23
C LEU A 242 2.75 2.07 27.78
N GLN A 243 1.43 1.84 27.68
CA GLN A 243 0.43 2.79 28.20
C GLN A 243 0.59 3.06 29.70
N ARG A 244 0.90 2.03 30.50
CA ARG A 244 1.14 2.18 31.95
C ARG A 244 2.42 2.94 32.23
N THR A 245 3.50 2.64 31.53
CA THR A 245 4.80 3.31 31.68
C THR A 245 4.71 4.79 31.27
N LEU A 246 3.97 5.11 30.21
CA LEU A 246 3.67 6.51 29.85
C LEU A 246 2.86 7.21 30.95
N LYS A 247 1.79 6.58 31.45
CA LYS A 247 0.95 7.14 32.53
C LYS A 247 1.74 7.36 33.84
N SER A 248 2.64 6.44 34.22
CA SER A 248 3.42 6.55 35.46
C SER A 248 4.58 7.55 35.36
N LEU A 249 5.16 7.74 34.18
CA LEU A 249 6.24 8.70 33.94
C LEU A 249 5.74 10.10 33.52
N GLY A 250 4.42 10.32 33.42
CA GLY A 250 3.83 11.59 32.99
C GLY A 250 4.02 11.89 31.50
N GLY A 251 4.16 10.85 30.66
CA GLY A 251 4.36 10.98 29.23
C GLY A 251 3.11 11.39 28.45
N GLY A 252 3.34 12.04 27.31
CA GLY A 252 2.29 12.34 26.33
C GLY A 252 1.75 11.08 25.63
N LYS A 253 0.69 11.25 24.83
CA LYS A 253 0.21 10.20 23.92
C LYS A 253 1.25 9.97 22.81
N VAL A 254 1.46 8.70 22.46
CA VAL A 254 2.28 8.28 21.32
C VAL A 254 1.40 7.54 20.32
N SER A 255 1.65 7.70 19.02
CA SER A 255 0.87 7.00 18.00
C SER A 255 1.36 5.56 17.85
N VAL A 256 0.43 4.58 17.87
CA VAL A 256 0.76 3.15 17.82
C VAL A 256 0.12 2.48 16.60
N GLY A 257 0.95 1.73 15.86
CA GLY A 257 0.51 0.82 14.81
C GLY A 257 0.77 -0.63 15.19
N VAL A 258 -0.18 -1.51 14.89
CA VAL A 258 0.00 -2.97 15.04
C VAL A 258 -0.13 -3.61 13.65
N ILE A 259 0.93 -4.26 13.19
CA ILE A 259 1.02 -4.80 11.84
C ILE A 259 1.26 -6.31 11.83
N THR A 260 0.73 -6.98 10.80
CA THR A 260 0.96 -8.41 10.58
C THR A 260 0.91 -8.76 9.09
N PRO A 261 1.61 -9.80 8.62
CA PRO A 261 1.49 -10.27 7.24
C PRO A 261 0.13 -10.92 6.92
N TYR A 262 -0.60 -11.41 7.94
CA TYR A 262 -1.71 -12.35 7.73
C TYR A 262 -3.08 -11.76 8.03
N LYS A 263 -4.04 -11.95 7.10
CA LYS A 263 -5.43 -11.48 7.26
C LYS A 263 -6.19 -12.18 8.38
N LEU A 264 -5.84 -13.43 8.71
CA LEU A 264 -6.44 -14.14 9.85
C LEU A 264 -5.87 -13.60 11.17
N GLN A 265 -4.54 -13.42 11.29
CA GLN A 265 -3.95 -12.74 12.43
C GLN A 265 -4.47 -11.31 12.63
N LEU A 266 -4.72 -10.54 11.57
CA LEU A 266 -5.35 -9.22 11.68
C LEU A 266 -6.71 -9.29 12.40
N LYS A 267 -7.51 -10.34 12.13
CA LYS A 267 -8.77 -10.56 12.85
C LYS A 267 -8.52 -10.96 14.30
N CYS A 268 -7.56 -11.85 14.55
CA CYS A 268 -7.17 -12.26 15.90
C CYS A 268 -6.70 -11.07 16.76
N LEU A 269 -5.79 -10.25 16.24
CA LEU A 269 -5.33 -9.01 16.89
C LEU A 269 -6.50 -8.06 17.21
N LYS A 270 -7.40 -7.80 16.25
CA LYS A 270 -8.56 -6.93 16.51
C LYS A 270 -9.49 -7.48 17.61
N ILE A 271 -9.61 -8.81 17.74
CA ILE A 271 -10.37 -9.46 18.80
C ILE A 271 -9.64 -9.33 20.15
N GLU A 272 -8.36 -9.71 20.25
CA GLU A 272 -7.65 -9.67 21.53
C GLU A 272 -7.46 -8.22 22.04
N PHE A 273 -7.20 -7.24 21.16
CA PHE A 273 -7.19 -5.82 21.53
C PHE A 273 -8.58 -5.32 21.94
N GLY A 274 -9.64 -5.69 21.20
CA GLY A 274 -11.03 -5.31 21.53
C GLY A 274 -11.57 -5.96 22.82
N ASN A 275 -11.00 -7.08 23.25
CA ASN A 275 -11.29 -7.71 24.54
C ASN A 275 -10.59 -7.02 25.72
N ALA A 276 -9.52 -6.27 25.46
CA ALA A 276 -8.64 -5.70 26.49
C ALA A 276 -8.79 -4.18 26.68
N LEU A 277 -9.42 -3.48 25.73
CA LEU A 277 -9.49 -2.01 25.65
C LEU A 277 -10.92 -1.51 25.53
N SER A 278 -11.15 -0.25 25.91
CA SER A 278 -12.38 0.46 25.57
C SER A 278 -12.49 0.75 24.06
N GLN A 279 -13.69 1.06 23.55
CA GLN A 279 -13.86 1.39 22.13
C GLN A 279 -13.10 2.66 21.72
N ASP A 280 -12.96 3.64 22.63
CA ASP A 280 -12.23 4.87 22.36
C ASP A 280 -10.72 4.60 22.27
N GLU A 281 -10.15 3.84 23.21
CA GLU A 281 -8.74 3.41 23.17
C GLU A 281 -8.43 2.56 21.92
N LEU A 282 -9.36 1.71 21.49
CA LEU A 282 -9.20 0.90 20.28
C LEU A 282 -9.16 1.74 19.00
N GLN A 283 -9.87 2.88 18.95
CA GLN A 283 -9.83 3.80 17.80
C GLN A 283 -8.50 4.57 17.69
N GLU A 284 -7.76 4.73 18.79
CA GLU A 284 -6.42 5.35 18.76
C GLU A 284 -5.34 4.44 18.16
N ILE A 285 -5.60 3.13 18.04
CA ILE A 285 -4.62 2.13 17.55
C ILE A 285 -4.92 1.74 16.10
N TYR A 286 -3.91 1.88 15.24
CA TYR A 286 -4.03 1.42 13.86
C TYR A 286 -3.61 -0.04 13.69
N ILE A 287 -4.57 -0.96 13.66
CA ILE A 287 -4.34 -2.41 13.46
C ILE A 287 -4.66 -2.81 12.01
N ASN A 288 -3.64 -3.19 11.21
CA ASN A 288 -3.81 -3.56 9.80
C ASN A 288 -2.73 -4.55 9.26
N THR A 289 -2.85 -4.98 8.00
CA THR A 289 -1.79 -5.76 7.33
C THR A 289 -0.63 -4.87 6.87
N VAL A 290 0.59 -5.43 6.78
CA VAL A 290 1.79 -4.72 6.25
C VAL A 290 1.52 -4.01 4.93
N ASP A 291 0.97 -4.73 3.94
CA ASP A 291 0.63 -4.22 2.60
C ASP A 291 -0.34 -3.01 2.64
N ALA A 292 -1.19 -2.91 3.67
CA ALA A 292 -2.14 -1.81 3.86
C ALA A 292 -1.61 -0.67 4.75
N PHE A 293 -0.41 -0.85 5.32
CA PHE A 293 0.33 0.16 6.08
C PHE A 293 1.39 0.87 5.21
N GLN A 294 1.58 0.47 3.94
CA GLN A 294 2.47 1.18 3.02
C GLN A 294 2.08 2.67 2.92
N GLY A 295 3.08 3.54 2.81
CA GLY A 295 2.93 5.01 2.90
C GLY A 295 2.66 5.56 4.31
N GLN A 296 2.24 4.74 5.28
CA GLN A 296 2.00 5.18 6.66
C GLN A 296 3.22 4.99 7.58
N GLU A 297 3.17 5.68 8.72
CA GLU A 297 4.18 5.72 9.78
C GLU A 297 3.50 5.94 11.15
N ARG A 298 4.09 5.43 12.23
CA ARG A 298 3.66 5.68 13.63
C ARG A 298 4.89 5.77 14.54
N ASP A 299 4.73 6.34 15.73
CA ASP A 299 5.84 6.47 16.68
C ASP A 299 6.29 5.09 17.16
N VAL A 300 5.32 4.23 17.51
CA VAL A 300 5.55 2.85 17.91
C VAL A 300 4.91 1.88 16.91
N ILE A 301 5.64 0.85 16.51
CA ILE A 301 5.14 -0.27 15.70
C ILE A 301 5.33 -1.59 16.46
N ILE A 302 4.24 -2.35 16.55
CA ILE A 302 4.18 -3.71 17.07
C ILE A 302 3.94 -4.65 15.89
N MET A 303 4.85 -5.55 15.60
CA MET A 303 4.77 -6.47 14.45
C MET A 303 4.62 -7.92 14.90
N SER A 304 3.52 -8.58 14.52
CA SER A 304 3.32 -10.02 14.73
C SER A 304 3.62 -10.82 13.45
N CYS A 305 4.65 -11.67 13.52
CA CYS A 305 5.15 -12.48 12.41
C CYS A 305 4.35 -13.78 12.19
N VAL A 306 3.62 -14.25 13.20
CA VAL A 306 2.71 -15.41 13.24
C VAL A 306 3.39 -16.78 13.16
N ARG A 307 4.41 -16.92 12.32
CA ARG A 307 4.92 -18.23 11.89
C ARG A 307 5.76 -18.91 12.98
N ALA A 308 5.36 -20.13 13.29
CA ALA A 308 5.93 -20.97 14.34
C ALA A 308 6.08 -22.45 13.93
N SER A 309 5.85 -22.80 12.65
CA SER A 309 6.01 -24.19 12.16
C SER A 309 7.27 -24.43 11.33
N ASN A 310 7.58 -25.72 11.16
CA ASN A 310 8.74 -26.18 10.41
C ASN A 310 8.57 -26.12 8.88
N HIS A 311 7.39 -25.76 8.36
CA HIS A 311 7.04 -25.86 6.93
C HIS A 311 7.33 -24.57 6.13
N GLY A 312 8.43 -23.87 6.47
CA GLY A 312 8.89 -22.64 5.82
C GLY A 312 8.05 -21.39 6.17
N VAL A 313 8.67 -20.20 6.13
CA VAL A 313 8.06 -18.96 6.65
C VAL A 313 6.95 -18.37 5.77
N GLY A 314 6.73 -18.89 4.56
CA GLY A 314 5.55 -18.55 3.74
C GLY A 314 5.48 -17.07 3.34
N PHE A 315 4.33 -16.41 3.54
CA PHE A 315 4.11 -15.01 3.15
C PHE A 315 5.05 -14.00 3.85
N VAL A 316 5.71 -14.38 4.96
CA VAL A 316 6.73 -13.56 5.63
C VAL A 316 8.11 -13.66 4.96
N ALA A 317 8.31 -14.56 3.99
CA ALA A 317 9.55 -14.69 3.21
C ALA A 317 9.76 -13.55 2.20
N ASP A 318 8.77 -12.67 2.04
CA ASP A 318 8.89 -11.53 1.12
C ASP A 318 9.78 -10.45 1.74
N ILE A 319 11.04 -10.40 1.27
CA ILE A 319 12.06 -9.43 1.64
C ILE A 319 11.59 -7.97 1.53
N ARG A 320 10.71 -7.65 0.55
CA ARG A 320 10.15 -6.31 0.37
C ARG A 320 9.09 -6.00 1.43
N ARG A 321 8.27 -6.98 1.83
CA ARG A 321 7.36 -6.83 2.99
C ARG A 321 8.12 -6.64 4.30
N MET A 322 9.23 -7.35 4.48
CA MET A 322 10.11 -7.18 5.64
C MET A 322 10.65 -5.75 5.69
N ASN A 323 11.21 -5.23 4.58
CA ASN A 323 11.67 -3.85 4.50
C ASN A 323 10.56 -2.83 4.80
N VAL A 324 9.37 -2.99 4.19
CA VAL A 324 8.21 -2.13 4.50
C VAL A 324 7.91 -2.17 6.00
N ALA A 325 7.75 -3.36 6.60
CA ALA A 325 7.36 -3.50 8.00
C ALA A 325 8.37 -2.88 8.99
N LEU A 326 9.67 -3.11 8.77
CA LEU A 326 10.74 -2.59 9.63
C LEU A 326 10.89 -1.05 9.53
N THR A 327 10.44 -0.43 8.44
CA THR A 327 10.60 1.02 8.18
C THR A 327 9.35 1.87 8.52
N ARG A 328 8.37 1.30 9.24
CA ARG A 328 7.13 1.98 9.64
C ARG A 328 7.23 2.78 10.95
N ALA A 329 8.20 2.47 11.79
CA ALA A 329 8.35 3.05 13.12
C ALA A 329 9.22 4.32 13.10
N LYS A 330 8.86 5.32 13.91
CA LYS A 330 9.74 6.48 14.18
C LYS A 330 10.61 6.27 15.40
N ARG A 331 10.01 5.87 16.52
CA ARG A 331 10.63 5.81 17.85
C ARG A 331 10.93 4.39 18.29
N ALA A 332 9.93 3.50 18.26
CA ALA A 332 10.07 2.13 18.73
C ALA A 332 9.52 1.10 17.74
N LEU A 333 10.30 0.05 17.48
CA LEU A 333 9.90 -1.11 16.70
C LEU A 333 10.06 -2.38 17.53
N TRP A 334 8.95 -3.06 17.77
CA TRP A 334 8.90 -4.32 18.52
C TRP A 334 8.36 -5.43 17.62
N VAL A 335 9.18 -6.46 17.42
CA VAL A 335 8.88 -7.58 16.52
C VAL A 335 8.67 -8.84 17.35
N MET A 336 7.51 -9.46 17.18
CA MET A 336 7.10 -10.70 17.85
C MET A 336 7.11 -11.84 16.84
N GLY A 337 7.74 -12.94 17.19
CA GLY A 337 7.71 -14.15 16.37
C GLY A 337 8.50 -15.30 17.01
N ASN A 338 8.29 -16.52 16.51
CA ASN A 338 9.09 -17.66 16.94
C ASN A 338 10.45 -17.63 16.21
N ALA A 339 11.53 -17.35 16.93
CA ALA A 339 12.85 -17.19 16.34
C ALA A 339 13.33 -18.48 15.63
N SER A 340 13.06 -19.65 16.24
CA SER A 340 13.48 -20.95 15.68
C SER A 340 12.79 -21.29 14.35
N ALA A 341 11.56 -20.81 14.14
CA ALA A 341 10.83 -20.96 12.88
C ALA A 341 11.28 -19.93 11.84
N LEU A 342 11.49 -18.67 12.26
CA LEU A 342 11.87 -17.57 11.39
C LEU A 342 13.32 -17.66 10.88
N MET A 343 14.27 -18.17 11.68
CA MET A 343 15.66 -18.41 11.27
C MET A 343 15.83 -19.42 10.12
N LYS A 344 14.74 -20.02 9.62
CA LYS A 344 14.73 -20.88 8.41
C LYS A 344 14.66 -20.10 7.11
N CYS A 345 14.47 -18.79 7.18
CA CYS A 345 14.55 -17.86 6.07
C CYS A 345 15.79 -16.98 6.28
N GLU A 346 16.60 -16.83 5.23
CA GLU A 346 17.89 -16.12 5.28
C GLU A 346 17.74 -14.67 5.80
N ASP A 347 16.76 -13.92 5.29
CA ASP A 347 16.52 -12.54 5.70
C ASP A 347 16.16 -12.41 7.18
N TRP A 348 15.29 -13.29 7.66
CA TRP A 348 14.89 -13.33 9.07
C TRP A 348 16.01 -13.85 9.99
N ALA A 349 16.81 -14.80 9.51
CA ALA A 349 18.00 -15.26 10.22
C ALA A 349 19.03 -14.14 10.38
N ALA A 350 19.22 -13.31 9.35
CA ALA A 350 20.06 -12.12 9.41
C ALA A 350 19.53 -11.11 10.45
N LEU A 351 18.22 -10.80 10.44
CA LEU A 351 17.60 -9.90 11.42
C LEU A 351 17.74 -10.41 12.86
N ILE A 352 17.50 -11.70 13.10
CA ILE A 352 17.56 -12.29 14.45
C ILE A 352 19.01 -12.35 14.94
N THR A 353 19.96 -12.68 14.06
CA THR A 353 21.39 -12.68 14.39
C THR A 353 21.87 -11.27 14.73
N ASP A 354 21.43 -10.28 13.96
CA ASP A 354 21.68 -8.86 14.20
C ASP A 354 21.09 -8.36 15.52
N ALA A 355 19.82 -8.69 15.81
CA ALA A 355 19.17 -8.35 17.07
C ALA A 355 19.90 -8.96 18.28
N LYS A 356 20.40 -10.20 18.16
CA LYS A 356 21.24 -10.85 19.17
C LYS A 356 22.57 -10.12 19.34
N ALA A 357 23.28 -9.83 18.26
CA ALA A 357 24.57 -9.11 18.29
C ALA A 357 24.47 -7.70 18.91
N ARG A 358 23.33 -7.02 18.75
CA ARG A 358 23.08 -5.67 19.29
C ARG A 358 22.41 -5.64 20.68
N ASN A 359 22.22 -6.79 21.34
CA ASN A 359 21.50 -6.91 22.62
C ASN A 359 20.05 -6.36 22.56
N CYS A 360 19.42 -6.57 21.41
CA CYS A 360 18.04 -6.23 21.05
C CYS A 360 17.15 -7.47 20.90
N PHE A 361 17.60 -8.65 21.35
CA PHE A 361 16.83 -9.89 21.35
C PHE A 361 16.40 -10.23 22.79
N MET A 362 15.14 -10.61 22.99
CA MET A 362 14.56 -10.91 24.30
C MET A 362 13.78 -12.22 24.27
N GLU A 363 14.13 -13.15 25.16
CA GLU A 363 13.42 -14.42 25.38
C GLU A 363 12.29 -14.20 26.40
N MET A 364 11.20 -14.95 26.30
CA MET A 364 10.04 -14.81 27.19
C MET A 364 10.39 -15.01 28.67
N GLU A 365 11.36 -15.88 28.94
CA GLU A 365 11.90 -16.22 30.26
C GLU A 365 12.69 -15.05 30.88
N SER A 366 13.15 -14.10 30.07
CA SER A 366 13.92 -12.92 30.51
C SER A 366 13.05 -11.69 30.83
N LEU A 367 11.73 -11.78 30.62
CA LEU A 367 10.78 -10.70 30.93
C LEU A 367 10.64 -10.49 32.45
N PRO A 368 10.36 -9.25 32.90
CA PRO A 368 9.97 -8.98 34.29
C PRO A 368 8.75 -9.81 34.70
N LYS A 369 8.76 -10.35 35.94
CA LYS A 369 7.66 -11.21 36.44
C LYS A 369 6.30 -10.54 36.48
N ASP A 370 6.28 -9.22 36.61
CA ASP A 370 5.07 -8.39 36.63
C ASP A 370 4.62 -7.93 35.22
N PHE A 371 5.33 -8.39 34.17
CA PHE A 371 5.00 -8.05 32.80
C PHE A 371 3.61 -8.62 32.42
N PRO A 372 2.73 -7.80 31.83
CA PRO A 372 1.31 -8.14 31.70
C PRO A 372 1.02 -9.04 30.49
N VAL A 373 1.41 -10.32 30.56
CA VAL A 373 0.95 -11.31 29.58
C VAL A 373 -0.49 -11.71 29.91
N PRO A 374 -1.47 -11.53 28.98
CA PRO A 374 -2.84 -12.00 29.20
C PRO A 374 -2.86 -13.50 29.45
N LYS A 375 -3.34 -13.93 30.63
CA LYS A 375 -3.32 -15.33 31.03
C LYS A 375 -4.16 -16.19 30.06
N VAL A 376 -3.56 -17.27 29.57
CA VAL A 376 -4.26 -18.29 28.78
C VAL A 376 -5.44 -18.82 29.60
N PRO A 377 -6.69 -18.78 29.09
CA PRO A 377 -7.81 -19.46 29.73
C PRO A 377 -7.49 -20.96 29.79
N SER A 378 -7.39 -21.52 30.99
CA SER A 378 -7.07 -22.93 31.19
C SER A 378 -8.18 -23.81 30.63
N PHE A 379 -7.98 -24.32 29.41
CA PHE A 379 -8.89 -25.26 28.78
C PHE A 379 -8.73 -26.62 29.47
N ILE A 380 -9.46 -26.82 30.58
CA ILE A 380 -9.58 -28.13 31.23
C ILE A 380 -10.36 -29.04 30.27
N PRO A 381 -9.76 -30.10 29.70
CA PRO A 381 -10.52 -31.03 28.89
C PRO A 381 -11.50 -31.76 29.82
N LYS A 382 -12.81 -31.58 29.60
CA LYS A 382 -13.81 -32.42 30.28
C LYS A 382 -13.59 -33.85 29.81
N ALA A 383 -13.16 -34.72 30.72
CA ALA A 383 -12.99 -36.14 30.44
C ALA A 383 -14.33 -36.72 29.91
N PRO A 384 -14.31 -37.63 28.92
CA PRO A 384 -15.52 -38.27 28.44
C PRO A 384 -16.10 -39.14 29.56
N ASN A 385 -17.36 -38.86 29.94
CA ASN A 385 -18.07 -39.66 30.94
C ASN A 385 -18.24 -41.11 30.45
N ALA A 386 -17.50 -42.03 31.07
CA ALA A 386 -17.72 -43.46 30.85
C ALA A 386 -19.09 -43.88 31.38
N ARG A 387 -19.94 -44.45 30.52
CA ARG A 387 -21.13 -45.20 30.93
C ARG A 387 -21.28 -46.48 30.10
N GLY A 388 -21.18 -47.61 30.79
CA GLY A 388 -22.00 -48.80 30.51
C GLY A 388 -21.54 -49.72 29.37
N PHE A 389 -20.69 -50.69 29.70
CA PHE A 389 -20.67 -51.97 28.99
C PHE A 389 -22.04 -52.66 29.08
N ARG A 390 -22.57 -53.17 27.96
CA ARG A 390 -23.27 -54.47 27.91
C ARG A 390 -22.98 -55.20 26.60
N SER A 391 -22.79 -56.51 26.73
CA SER A 391 -22.38 -57.45 25.69
C SER A 391 -23.56 -58.02 24.88
N GLY A 392 -23.35 -58.27 23.58
CA GLY A 392 -24.24 -59.04 22.72
C GLY A 392 -23.45 -59.70 21.58
N GLY A 393 -23.71 -60.98 21.31
CA GLY A 393 -22.87 -61.85 20.48
C GLY A 393 -22.99 -61.69 18.95
N PRO A 394 -22.29 -62.55 18.16
CA PRO A 394 -21.80 -62.20 16.83
C PRO A 394 -22.60 -62.79 15.66
N ARG A 395 -22.60 -62.11 14.49
CA ARG A 395 -22.92 -62.73 13.18
C ARG A 395 -22.12 -62.18 11.99
N THR A 396 -21.29 -63.09 11.46
CA THR A 396 -21.02 -63.40 10.03
C THR A 396 -20.61 -62.34 9.00
N ARG A 397 -19.56 -62.71 8.24
CA ARG A 397 -18.98 -62.05 7.06
C ARG A 397 -19.95 -61.94 5.87
N SER A 398 -19.70 -60.96 5.01
CA SER A 398 -19.38 -61.24 3.59
C SER A 398 -18.29 -60.27 3.10
N ILE A 399 -17.43 -60.77 2.22
CA ILE A 399 -16.46 -60.00 1.43
C ILE A 399 -16.99 -60.07 0.01
N ASP A 400 -16.99 -58.96 -0.72
CA ASP A 400 -16.79 -59.01 -2.16
C ASP A 400 -16.03 -57.75 -2.63
N MET A 401 -15.02 -57.97 -3.46
CA MET A 401 -14.37 -56.93 -4.25
C MET A 401 -14.85 -57.07 -5.69
N HIS A 402 -15.09 -55.97 -6.39
CA HIS A 402 -14.40 -55.70 -7.66
C HIS A 402 -14.45 -54.20 -7.99
N PRO A 403 -13.47 -53.65 -8.73
CA PRO A 403 -13.35 -52.20 -8.94
C PRO A 403 -13.87 -51.77 -10.32
N GLU A 404 -14.50 -50.60 -10.40
CA GLU A 404 -14.58 -49.85 -11.65
C GLU A 404 -14.21 -48.38 -11.44
N SER A 405 -13.34 -47.91 -12.33
CA SER A 405 -12.80 -46.55 -12.40
C SER A 405 -13.74 -45.62 -13.16
N ARG A 406 -13.98 -44.41 -12.65
CA ARG A 406 -14.18 -43.23 -13.52
C ARG A 406 -13.92 -41.90 -12.81
N SER A 407 -13.25 -41.02 -13.56
CA SER A 407 -12.97 -39.62 -13.22
C SER A 407 -14.24 -38.77 -13.25
N GLY A 408 -14.41 -37.87 -12.27
CA GLY A 408 -15.46 -36.86 -12.28
C GLY A 408 -15.24 -35.78 -11.22
N THR A 409 -15.07 -34.54 -11.64
CA THR A 409 -15.02 -33.34 -10.79
C THR A 409 -16.40 -33.00 -10.23
N PRO A 410 -16.53 -32.61 -8.94
CA PRO A 410 -17.75 -31.99 -8.44
C PRO A 410 -17.68 -30.46 -8.57
N SER A 411 -18.64 -29.89 -9.30
CA SER A 411 -19.11 -28.53 -9.10
C SER A 411 -20.26 -28.61 -8.09
N GLU A 412 -20.25 -27.80 -7.04
CA GLU A 412 -21.36 -27.72 -6.08
C GLU A 412 -22.05 -26.37 -6.18
N ASP A 413 -23.36 -26.39 -6.40
CA ASP A 413 -24.29 -25.35 -5.97
C ASP A 413 -25.65 -25.97 -5.62
N ASP A 414 -26.28 -25.41 -4.59
CA ASP A 414 -27.68 -25.53 -4.15
C ASP A 414 -28.31 -26.90 -3.77
N LYS A 415 -28.67 -27.00 -2.46
CA LYS A 415 -30.00 -27.49 -2.04
C LYS A 415 -30.62 -26.65 -0.90
N LYS A 416 -31.82 -26.14 -1.16
CA LYS A 416 -32.76 -25.51 -0.20
C LYS A 416 -33.71 -26.54 0.43
N LEU A 417 -34.30 -26.18 1.58
CA LEU A 417 -35.69 -26.45 2.00
C LEU A 417 -35.99 -25.57 3.24
N SER A 418 -36.80 -24.51 3.10
CA SER A 418 -38.24 -24.39 3.47
C SER A 418 -38.47 -23.99 4.95
N THR A 419 -39.46 -23.19 5.37
CA THR A 419 -40.85 -22.99 4.86
C THR A 419 -41.49 -21.69 5.44
N THR A 420 -42.31 -20.95 4.65
CA THR A 420 -43.51 -20.09 5.00
C THR A 420 -43.45 -19.04 6.16
N THR A 421 -44.07 -17.84 6.11
CA THR A 421 -45.45 -17.47 5.65
C THR A 421 -45.58 -15.95 5.31
N PHE A 422 -46.55 -15.56 4.45
CA PHE A 422 -46.91 -14.17 4.05
C PHE A 422 -48.05 -13.54 4.90
N PRO A 423 -48.29 -12.19 4.90
CA PRO A 423 -49.18 -11.48 3.92
C PRO A 423 -48.72 -10.03 3.56
N ARG A 424 -49.34 -9.21 2.67
CA ARG A 424 -50.08 -9.33 1.38
C ARG A 424 -50.36 -7.88 0.86
N ASN A 425 -50.65 -7.72 -0.45
CA ASN A 425 -51.10 -6.51 -1.21
C ASN A 425 -49.99 -5.56 -1.73
N GLY A 426 -50.08 -5.00 -2.94
CA GLY A 426 -51.07 -5.23 -4.01
C GLY A 426 -50.79 -4.49 -5.34
N ASN A 427 -51.23 -5.10 -6.45
CA ASN A 427 -51.33 -4.65 -7.85
C ASN A 427 -50.93 -3.23 -8.28
N SER A 428 -50.20 -3.14 -9.39
CA SER A 428 -50.81 -2.73 -10.69
C SER A 428 -49.99 -3.19 -11.91
N ARG A 429 -50.69 -3.64 -12.97
CA ARG A 429 -50.15 -3.98 -14.29
C ARG A 429 -50.27 -2.77 -15.23
N ARG A 430 -49.39 -2.67 -16.23
CA ARG A 430 -49.79 -2.63 -17.65
C ARG A 430 -48.61 -2.91 -18.59
N GLU A 431 -48.80 -3.87 -19.48
CA GLU A 431 -48.00 -4.09 -20.69
C GLU A 431 -48.56 -3.24 -21.83
N ASN A 432 -47.75 -2.97 -22.87
CA ASN A 432 -48.11 -3.31 -24.25
C ASN A 432 -46.92 -3.16 -25.21
N SER A 433 -47.03 -3.86 -26.34
CA SER A 433 -45.97 -4.23 -27.27
C SER A 433 -45.96 -3.42 -28.58
N VAL A 434 -44.75 -3.24 -29.15
CA VAL A 434 -44.32 -3.59 -30.54
C VAL A 434 -45.23 -3.20 -31.72
N ASP A 435 -44.68 -2.45 -32.69
CA ASP A 435 -44.53 -2.95 -34.08
C ASP A 435 -43.41 -2.23 -34.88
N ASP A 436 -42.99 -2.85 -36.00
CA ASP A 436 -41.81 -2.56 -36.83
C ASP A 436 -41.93 -1.41 -37.86
N SER A 437 -40.78 -0.85 -38.28
CA SER A 437 -40.50 -0.34 -39.65
C SER A 437 -39.02 0.05 -39.84
N ASP A 438 -38.38 -0.49 -40.87
CA ASP A 438 -36.94 -0.38 -41.22
C ASP A 438 -36.80 -0.43 -42.77
N PRO A 439 -35.64 -0.20 -43.42
CA PRO A 439 -34.44 0.57 -43.06
C PRO A 439 -34.44 1.84 -43.99
N PRO A 440 -33.47 2.20 -44.90
CA PRO A 440 -32.02 1.97 -45.04
C PRO A 440 -31.16 3.18 -44.55
N GLY A 441 -29.83 3.12 -44.48
CA GLY A 441 -28.90 2.01 -44.68
C GLY A 441 -27.61 2.46 -45.39
N ASP A 442 -26.45 2.34 -44.72
CA ASP A 442 -25.16 2.39 -45.41
C ASP A 442 -24.07 1.64 -44.63
N ARG A 443 -23.29 0.81 -45.33
CA ARG A 443 -22.19 0.01 -44.77
C ARG A 443 -20.95 0.21 -45.62
N TYR A 444 -19.94 0.89 -45.11
CA TYR A 444 -18.58 0.78 -45.67
C TYR A 444 -17.78 -0.27 -44.89
N ARG A 445 -17.36 -1.30 -45.63
CA ARG A 445 -16.50 -2.38 -45.16
C ARG A 445 -15.52 -2.68 -46.30
N ASP A 446 -14.35 -2.07 -46.25
CA ASP A 446 -13.26 -2.41 -47.17
C ASP A 446 -12.18 -3.22 -46.45
N ALA A 447 -11.70 -4.25 -47.14
CA ALA A 447 -10.68 -5.16 -46.69
C ALA A 447 -9.44 -5.01 -47.55
N TRP A 448 -8.26 -5.13 -46.94
CA TRP A 448 -7.01 -5.33 -47.68
C TRP A 448 -6.28 -6.56 -47.14
N GLN A 449 -6.23 -7.61 -47.98
CA GLN A 449 -5.41 -8.79 -47.75
C GLN A 449 -4.03 -8.63 -48.42
N HIS A 450 -3.03 -9.23 -47.77
CA HIS A 450 -1.73 -9.70 -48.28
C HIS A 450 -1.14 -9.12 -49.58
N GLY A 451 0.03 -8.49 -49.44
CA GLY A 451 1.04 -8.36 -50.50
C GLY A 451 2.45 -8.63 -49.96
N ILE A 452 2.99 -9.83 -50.21
CA ILE A 452 4.39 -10.15 -49.92
C ILE A 452 5.25 -9.68 -51.09
N GLN A 453 6.30 -8.88 -50.83
CA GLN A 453 7.41 -8.73 -51.77
C GLN A 453 8.76 -9.10 -51.11
N ARG A 454 9.56 -9.82 -51.89
CA ARG A 454 10.91 -10.29 -51.56
C ARG A 454 11.95 -9.53 -52.39
N ARG A 455 13.21 -9.58 -51.93
CA ARG A 455 14.46 -9.10 -52.57
C ARG A 455 14.72 -7.59 -52.44
N GLN A 456 15.97 -7.11 -52.38
CA GLN A 456 17.23 -7.79 -52.74
C GLN A 456 18.42 -7.38 -51.86
N ASN A 457 19.41 -8.28 -51.73
CA ASN A 457 20.70 -7.99 -51.11
C ASN A 457 21.54 -7.06 -51.99
N PHE A 458 22.29 -6.14 -51.37
CA PHE A 458 23.65 -5.81 -51.79
C PHE A 458 24.55 -5.77 -50.55
N GLY A 459 25.80 -6.21 -50.69
CA GLY A 459 26.74 -6.22 -49.57
C GLY A 459 28.17 -5.97 -50.00
N ARG A 460 28.93 -5.36 -49.07
CA ARG A 460 30.39 -5.26 -49.04
C ARG A 460 31.05 -4.35 -50.10
N PRO A 461 32.32 -3.90 -49.89
CA PRO A 461 33.32 -4.42 -48.94
C PRO A 461 33.91 -3.43 -47.92
N LEU A 462 34.78 -4.00 -47.07
CA LEU A 462 35.64 -3.30 -46.11
C LEU A 462 36.74 -2.50 -46.80
N GLY A 463 37.19 -1.43 -46.13
CA GLY A 463 38.52 -0.85 -46.28
C GLY A 463 39.15 -0.62 -44.91
N ARG A 464 40.41 -1.02 -44.73
CA ARG A 464 41.22 -0.82 -43.51
C ARG A 464 42.61 -0.32 -43.96
N ARG A 465 43.30 0.41 -43.07
CA ARG A 465 44.57 1.12 -43.28
C ARG A 465 44.41 2.45 -44.03
N ASP A 466 45.18 3.48 -43.68
CA ASP A 466 46.33 3.48 -42.74
C ASP A 466 46.00 3.77 -41.26
#